data_AF-A0A660T4Y6-F1
#
_entry.id   AF-A0A660T4Y6-F1
#
_cell.length_a   1.000
_cell.length_b   1.000
_cell.length_c   1.000
_cell.angle_alpha   90.00
_cell.angle_beta   90.00
_cell.angle_gamma   90.00
#
_symmetry.space_group_name_H-M   'P 1'
#
loop_
_entity.id
_entity.type
_entity.pdbx_description
1 polymer ?
#
loop_
_entity_poly.entity_id
_entity_poly.type
_entity_poly.pdbx_seq_one_letter_code
_entity_poly.pdbx_strand_id
1 'polypeptide(L)'
;MIKEYKSARGLEGPLMIVEGVKGIKYGELADVELQDGSVRRGQVLETSEERALIQLFESPQGISTDLATVRFLGRGMTIPLSRDLLGRIFNGVGEPIDDTGEIIPEKYMEINGSPINPYSRNFPSEFIQTGVSAIDGLLTLVRGQKLPIFSGSGLPHGQLAAQIARQAKTLGKAEQFAVVFAAMGITFEEANFFIDDLRRTGAIERSILYINLANDPVIERIAIPRVALTAAEYLAFELDMHVLVILTDMTNYCEALREISAARKEVPGRRGYPGYMYTDLSMLYERAGRIKGKKGSITQFPILTMPEDDKTHPIPDLTGYITEGQIFLGRDIHRKGILPPINVLPSLSRLMQKGIGEGKTREDHADVANQLFAAYAKGVESRELSVVLGEAALTPIDRIYVKFAEQFEQKFINQGFEENRSIHETLDLGWKLLTILPRTELKRIRNEYIDKYLGAEK
;
A
#
# COMPACT_ATOMS: atom_id res chain seq x y z
N MET A 1 19.87 6.26 -32.55
CA MET A 1 21.34 6.14 -32.58
C MET A 1 21.82 6.70 -31.24
N ILE A 2 22.43 5.85 -30.41
CA ILE A 2 22.93 6.25 -29.09
C ILE A 2 24.11 7.20 -29.33
N LYS A 3 24.09 8.37 -28.68
CA LYS A 3 25.13 9.40 -28.81
C LYS A 3 25.82 9.59 -27.47
N GLU A 4 27.13 9.75 -27.53
CA GLU A 4 27.99 10.01 -26.37
C GLU A 4 28.43 11.48 -26.36
N TYR A 5 28.44 12.07 -25.18
CA TYR A 5 28.73 13.48 -24.95
C TYR A 5 29.76 13.62 -23.83
N LYS A 6 30.82 14.39 -24.08
CA LYS A 6 31.85 14.78 -23.09
C LYS A 6 31.74 16.26 -22.70
N SER A 7 30.50 16.70 -22.53
CA SER A 7 30.12 18.11 -22.35
C SER A 7 29.32 18.33 -21.06
N ALA A 8 29.59 17.51 -20.03
CA ALA A 8 29.08 17.76 -18.70
C ALA A 8 29.76 19.01 -18.13
N ARG A 9 28.98 19.97 -17.64
CA ARG A 9 29.47 21.30 -17.24
C ARG A 9 29.33 21.61 -15.76
N GLY A 10 28.42 20.94 -15.07
CA GLY A 10 28.14 21.22 -13.66
C GLY A 10 27.41 20.09 -12.96
N LEU A 11 27.70 19.97 -11.67
CA LEU A 11 27.04 19.08 -10.72
C LEU A 11 26.48 19.93 -9.57
N GLU A 12 25.16 19.95 -9.41
CA GLU A 12 24.48 20.58 -8.28
C GLU A 12 23.68 19.51 -7.52
N GLY A 13 24.26 19.01 -6.41
CA GLY A 13 23.67 17.88 -5.69
C GLY A 13 23.50 16.67 -6.62
N PRO A 14 22.31 16.03 -6.70
CA PRO A 14 22.06 14.89 -7.58
C PRO A 14 21.86 15.26 -9.07
N LEU A 15 22.00 16.54 -9.43
CA LEU A 15 21.73 17.04 -10.77
C LEU A 15 23.02 17.27 -11.57
N MET A 16 23.03 16.83 -12.82
CA MET A 16 24.10 17.05 -13.79
C MET A 16 23.58 17.82 -15.00
N ILE A 17 24.32 18.85 -15.41
CA ILE A 17 24.02 19.63 -16.63
C ILE A 17 24.93 19.18 -17.76
N VAL A 18 24.34 18.85 -18.91
CA VAL A 18 25.05 18.47 -20.14
C VAL A 18 24.68 19.44 -21.26
N GLU A 19 25.67 20.03 -21.92
CA GLU A 19 25.50 20.99 -23.01
C GLU A 19 25.83 20.39 -24.39
N GLY A 20 25.45 21.06 -25.48
CA GLY A 20 25.72 20.62 -26.85
C GLY A 20 24.94 19.36 -27.26
N VAL A 21 23.92 18.99 -26.48
CA VAL A 21 23.06 17.83 -26.75
C VAL A 21 22.03 18.15 -27.82
N LYS A 22 21.61 17.16 -28.62
CA LYS A 22 20.62 17.36 -29.69
C LYS A 22 19.65 16.19 -29.78
N GLY A 23 18.36 16.49 -29.68
CA GLY A 23 17.27 15.52 -29.82
C GLY A 23 17.04 14.66 -28.59
N ILE A 24 17.41 15.14 -27.42
CA ILE A 24 17.15 14.49 -26.13
C ILE A 24 15.70 14.73 -25.72
N LYS A 25 15.07 13.72 -25.11
CA LYS A 25 13.67 13.79 -24.69
C LYS A 25 13.54 13.82 -23.17
N TYR A 26 12.46 14.44 -22.70
CA TYR A 26 12.05 14.36 -21.31
C TYR A 26 11.83 12.90 -20.87
N GLY A 27 12.34 12.53 -19.69
CA GLY A 27 12.20 11.19 -19.12
C GLY A 27 13.13 10.13 -19.72
N GLU A 28 13.97 10.50 -20.70
CA GLU A 28 14.97 9.61 -21.32
C GLU A 28 16.05 9.19 -20.31
N LEU A 29 16.46 7.92 -20.36
CA LEU A 29 17.58 7.43 -19.56
C LEU A 29 18.93 7.87 -20.13
N ALA A 30 19.86 8.15 -19.22
CA ALA A 30 21.25 8.41 -19.52
C ALA A 30 22.14 7.51 -18.66
N ASP A 31 23.20 6.97 -19.25
CA ASP A 31 24.30 6.35 -18.53
C ASP A 31 25.46 7.35 -18.47
N VAL A 32 26.02 7.54 -17.28
CA VAL A 32 27.19 8.39 -17.03
C VAL A 32 28.35 7.49 -16.67
N GLU A 33 29.30 7.36 -17.59
CA GLU A 33 30.52 6.58 -17.41
C GLU A 33 31.61 7.45 -16.79
N LEU A 34 32.15 7.01 -15.66
CA LEU A 34 33.24 7.65 -14.93
C LEU A 34 34.60 7.17 -15.44
N GLN A 35 35.67 7.84 -15.02
CA GLN A 35 37.06 7.50 -15.39
C GLN A 35 37.49 6.11 -14.92
N ASP A 36 36.92 5.63 -13.82
CA ASP A 36 37.18 4.30 -13.27
C ASP A 36 36.42 3.19 -14.00
N GLY A 37 35.65 3.54 -15.05
CA GLY A 37 34.80 2.64 -15.80
C GLY A 37 33.48 2.30 -15.10
N SER A 38 33.22 2.85 -13.92
CA SER A 38 31.92 2.69 -13.27
C SER A 38 30.85 3.48 -14.01
N VAL A 39 29.67 2.91 -14.10
CA VAL A 39 28.52 3.55 -14.75
C VAL A 39 27.53 3.97 -13.66
N ARG A 40 26.98 5.17 -13.83
CA ARG A 40 25.91 5.73 -13.01
C ARG A 40 24.71 5.97 -13.90
N ARG A 41 23.52 5.54 -13.49
CA ARG A 41 22.32 5.75 -14.28
C ARG A 41 21.69 7.09 -13.91
N GLY A 42 21.01 7.71 -14.86
CA GLY A 42 20.24 8.92 -14.63
C GLY A 42 19.06 9.07 -15.56
N GLN A 43 18.22 10.05 -15.27
CA GLN A 43 17.04 10.38 -16.06
C GLN A 43 17.02 11.86 -16.42
N VAL A 44 16.64 12.18 -17.66
CA VAL A 44 16.46 13.55 -18.13
C VAL A 44 15.22 14.15 -17.49
N LEU A 45 15.42 15.22 -16.73
CA LEU A 45 14.36 15.98 -16.07
C LEU A 45 13.91 17.20 -16.87
N GLU A 46 14.85 17.84 -17.56
CA GLU A 46 14.57 19.01 -18.37
C GLU A 46 15.47 18.97 -19.59
N THR A 47 14.95 19.42 -20.73
CA THR A 47 15.72 19.51 -21.96
C THR A 47 15.33 20.77 -22.71
N SER A 48 16.33 21.44 -23.27
CA SER A 48 16.19 22.52 -24.24
C SER A 48 16.90 22.11 -25.55
N GLU A 49 17.01 23.01 -26.52
CA GLU A 49 17.61 22.70 -27.83
C GLU A 49 19.07 22.24 -27.76
N GLU A 50 19.84 22.75 -26.78
CA GLU A 50 21.27 22.48 -26.64
C GLU A 50 21.69 22.05 -25.23
N ARG A 51 20.75 21.87 -24.29
CA ARG A 51 21.05 21.47 -22.91
C ARG A 51 20.09 20.41 -22.40
N ALA A 52 20.61 19.51 -21.57
CA ALA A 52 19.80 18.56 -20.80
C ALA A 52 20.22 18.61 -19.33
N LEU A 53 19.22 18.61 -18.45
CA LEU A 53 19.39 18.43 -17.01
C LEU A 53 19.07 16.97 -16.67
N ILE A 54 20.07 16.26 -16.16
CA ILE A 54 19.98 14.85 -15.80
C ILE A 54 19.97 14.75 -14.28
N GLN A 55 19.08 13.93 -13.75
CA GLN A 55 19.14 13.50 -12.36
C GLN A 55 19.84 12.15 -12.29
N LEU A 56 20.93 12.08 -11.55
CA LEU A 56 21.64 10.83 -11.28
C LEU A 56 20.86 10.00 -10.26
N PHE A 57 20.91 8.69 -10.45
CA PHE A 57 20.26 7.74 -9.57
C PHE A 57 21.12 7.49 -8.34
N GLU A 58 22.41 7.26 -8.54
CA GLU A 58 23.36 7.06 -7.46
C GLU A 58 24.10 8.37 -7.12
N SER A 59 24.94 8.32 -6.08
CA SER A 59 25.66 9.49 -5.58
C SER A 59 26.52 10.17 -6.65
N PRO A 60 26.49 11.52 -6.75
CA PRO A 60 27.36 12.28 -7.65
C PRO A 60 28.84 12.31 -7.20
N GLN A 61 29.15 11.78 -6.02
CA GLN A 61 30.52 11.77 -5.49
C GLN A 61 31.47 11.01 -6.41
N GLY A 62 32.64 11.59 -6.65
CA GLY A 62 33.67 11.01 -7.51
C GLY A 62 33.50 11.30 -9.00
N ILE A 63 32.40 11.95 -9.42
CA ILE A 63 32.22 12.35 -10.81
C ILE A 63 33.03 13.61 -11.10
N SER A 64 34.01 13.49 -12.00
CA SER A 64 34.69 14.63 -12.62
C SER A 64 33.99 14.97 -13.93
N THR A 65 33.36 16.15 -13.99
CA THR A 65 32.55 16.60 -15.15
C THR A 65 33.34 16.63 -16.45
N ASP A 66 34.63 16.96 -16.39
CA ASP A 66 35.48 17.10 -17.59
C ASP A 66 35.84 15.76 -18.24
N LEU A 67 35.72 14.67 -17.49
CA LEU A 67 36.18 13.34 -17.88
C LEU A 67 35.04 12.31 -17.92
N ALA A 68 33.86 12.65 -17.39
CA ALA A 68 32.67 11.84 -17.50
C ALA A 68 32.13 11.81 -18.93
N THR A 69 31.71 10.63 -19.39
CA THR A 69 31.05 10.46 -20.69
C THR A 69 29.58 10.17 -20.45
N VAL A 70 28.70 10.98 -21.05
CA VAL A 70 27.25 10.84 -20.90
C VAL A 70 26.67 10.22 -22.17
N ARG A 71 25.94 9.13 -22.00
CA ARG A 71 25.32 8.36 -23.09
C ARG A 71 23.81 8.32 -22.93
N PHE A 72 23.09 8.93 -23.86
CA PHE A 72 21.63 8.94 -23.85
C PHE A 72 21.05 7.73 -24.59
N LEU A 73 20.13 7.00 -23.94
CA LEU A 73 19.67 5.68 -24.39
C LEU A 73 18.48 5.72 -25.35
N GLY A 74 17.86 6.87 -25.59
CA GLY A 74 16.72 7.03 -26.51
C GLY A 74 15.40 6.45 -26.01
N ARG A 75 15.34 6.01 -24.75
CA ARG A 75 14.17 5.36 -24.14
C ARG A 75 14.00 5.78 -22.68
N GLY A 76 12.76 5.75 -22.19
CA GLY A 76 12.46 5.90 -20.77
C GLY A 76 12.86 4.66 -19.96
N MET A 77 12.59 4.70 -18.66
CA MET A 77 12.87 3.59 -17.77
C MET A 77 11.89 2.44 -18.03
N THR A 78 12.45 1.26 -18.34
CA THR A 78 11.70 0.04 -18.61
C THR A 78 12.15 -1.08 -17.71
N ILE A 79 11.24 -2.00 -17.36
CA ILE A 79 11.56 -3.19 -16.58
C ILE A 79 11.41 -4.46 -17.43
N PRO A 80 12.27 -5.47 -17.23
CA PRO A 80 12.08 -6.80 -17.81
C PRO A 80 10.89 -7.48 -17.15
N LEU A 81 9.99 -8.04 -17.96
CA LEU A 81 8.81 -8.75 -17.50
C LEU A 81 8.86 -10.21 -17.93
N SER A 82 8.62 -11.10 -16.97
CA SER A 82 8.46 -12.53 -17.16
C SER A 82 7.59 -13.06 -16.01
N ARG A 83 6.98 -14.23 -16.19
CA ARG A 83 6.36 -14.95 -15.08
C ARG A 83 7.38 -15.34 -14.00
N ASP A 84 8.65 -15.47 -14.38
CA ASP A 84 9.77 -15.83 -13.50
C ASP A 84 10.13 -14.73 -12.49
N LEU A 85 9.45 -13.57 -12.53
CA LEU A 85 9.54 -12.56 -11.47
C LEU A 85 8.99 -13.08 -10.13
N LEU A 86 8.03 -14.02 -10.16
CA LEU A 86 7.45 -14.61 -8.95
C LEU A 86 8.52 -15.43 -8.20
N GLY A 87 8.61 -15.24 -6.88
CA GLY A 87 9.64 -15.87 -6.04
C GLY A 87 10.93 -15.08 -5.90
N ARG A 88 11.06 -13.94 -6.58
CA ARG A 88 12.31 -13.19 -6.71
C ARG A 88 12.32 -11.90 -5.90
N ILE A 89 13.53 -11.43 -5.60
CA ILE A 89 13.78 -10.19 -4.85
C ILE A 89 14.63 -9.24 -5.71
N PHE A 90 14.19 -7.99 -5.80
CA PHE A 90 14.78 -6.95 -6.64
C PHE A 90 15.08 -5.68 -5.82
N ASN A 91 16.00 -4.86 -6.31
CA ASN A 91 16.27 -3.52 -5.78
C ASN A 91 15.21 -2.49 -6.28
N GLY A 92 15.43 -1.20 -5.94
CA GLY A 92 14.52 -0.13 -6.28
C GLY A 92 14.41 0.21 -7.78
N VAL A 93 15.38 -0.23 -8.61
CA VAL A 93 15.37 -0.05 -10.06
C VAL A 93 14.96 -1.32 -10.84
N GLY A 94 14.67 -2.41 -10.13
CA GLY A 94 14.19 -3.67 -10.70
C GLY A 94 15.29 -4.66 -11.10
N GLU A 95 16.51 -4.50 -10.57
CA GLU A 95 17.62 -5.44 -10.75
C GLU A 95 17.59 -6.51 -9.65
N PRO A 96 17.88 -7.79 -9.96
CA PRO A 96 17.82 -8.87 -8.97
C PRO A 96 18.88 -8.71 -7.87
N ILE A 97 18.50 -9.00 -6.61
CA ILE A 97 19.39 -8.95 -5.43
C ILE A 97 19.40 -10.25 -4.62
N ASP A 98 18.95 -11.34 -5.23
CA ASP A 98 18.78 -12.64 -4.58
C ASP A 98 19.81 -13.71 -5.02
N ASP A 99 20.85 -13.31 -5.77
CA ASP A 99 21.93 -14.18 -6.26
C ASP A 99 21.46 -15.36 -7.14
N THR A 100 20.23 -15.33 -7.67
CA THR A 100 19.69 -16.41 -8.53
C THR A 100 19.79 -16.14 -10.03
N GLY A 101 20.55 -15.11 -10.42
CA GLY A 101 20.83 -14.75 -11.81
C GLY A 101 19.81 -13.80 -12.44
N GLU A 102 20.10 -13.38 -13.67
CA GLU A 102 19.28 -12.42 -14.41
C GLU A 102 17.92 -12.98 -14.84
N ILE A 103 16.92 -12.11 -14.95
CA ILE A 103 15.62 -12.47 -15.52
C ILE A 103 15.73 -12.50 -17.04
N ILE A 104 15.28 -13.59 -17.66
CA ILE A 104 15.08 -13.65 -19.11
C ILE A 104 13.72 -13.02 -19.42
N PRO A 105 13.66 -11.83 -20.04
CA PRO A 105 12.39 -11.15 -20.24
C PRO A 105 11.62 -11.71 -21.42
N GLU A 106 10.31 -11.88 -21.25
CA GLU A 106 9.38 -12.06 -22.36
C GLU A 106 9.07 -10.72 -23.04
N LYS A 107 9.08 -9.63 -22.27
CA LYS A 107 8.75 -8.28 -22.73
C LYS A 107 9.43 -7.22 -21.87
N TYR A 108 9.57 -6.01 -22.42
CA TYR A 108 9.91 -4.82 -21.67
C TYR A 108 8.72 -3.86 -21.65
N MET A 109 8.43 -3.28 -20.49
CA MET A 109 7.41 -2.24 -20.34
C MET A 109 7.94 -1.03 -19.61
N GLU A 110 7.44 0.15 -19.98
CA GLU A 110 7.78 1.42 -19.35
C GLU A 110 7.13 1.55 -17.98
N ILE A 111 7.88 2.03 -16.98
CA ILE A 111 7.43 1.99 -15.58
C ILE A 111 6.29 2.98 -15.26
N ASN A 112 6.17 4.03 -16.05
CA ASN A 112 5.13 5.05 -15.87
C ASN A 112 3.71 4.52 -16.17
N GLY A 113 3.62 3.38 -16.85
CA GLY A 113 2.36 2.75 -17.21
C GLY A 113 1.51 3.60 -18.15
N SER A 114 0.22 3.30 -18.22
CA SER A 114 -0.75 4.08 -19.00
C SER A 114 -2.06 4.20 -18.25
N PRO A 115 -2.74 5.36 -18.29
CA PRO A 115 -4.01 5.52 -17.61
C PRO A 115 -5.06 4.58 -18.20
N ILE A 116 -5.76 3.85 -17.33
CA ILE A 116 -6.86 2.97 -17.75
C ILE A 116 -8.05 3.83 -18.17
N ASN A 117 -8.52 3.67 -19.41
CA ASN A 117 -9.71 4.35 -19.91
C ASN A 117 -10.92 4.09 -18.98
N PRO A 118 -11.58 5.13 -18.43
CA PRO A 118 -12.72 4.97 -17.53
C PRO A 118 -13.85 4.09 -18.07
N TYR A 119 -14.14 4.14 -19.37
CA TYR A 119 -15.17 3.29 -19.98
C TYR A 119 -14.80 1.80 -19.98
N SER A 120 -13.49 1.52 -20.07
CA SER A 120 -12.95 0.16 -20.06
C SER A 120 -12.82 -0.42 -18.65
N ARG A 121 -12.96 0.40 -17.61
CA ARG A 121 -12.94 -0.09 -16.22
C ARG A 121 -14.16 -0.94 -15.93
N ASN A 122 -13.93 -2.04 -15.23
CA ASN A 122 -14.98 -2.83 -14.61
C ASN A 122 -15.07 -2.44 -13.13
N PHE A 123 -16.29 -2.40 -12.58
CA PHE A 123 -16.49 -1.96 -11.21
C PHE A 123 -15.91 -2.99 -10.23
N PRO A 124 -15.17 -2.56 -9.17
CA PRO A 124 -14.69 -3.46 -8.13
C PRO A 124 -15.83 -4.28 -7.52
N SER A 125 -15.64 -5.60 -7.49
CA SER A 125 -16.58 -6.57 -6.94
C SER A 125 -15.76 -7.75 -6.44
N GLU A 126 -16.38 -8.60 -5.64
CA GLU A 126 -15.79 -9.77 -4.99
C GLU A 126 -14.95 -9.45 -3.76
N PHE A 127 -15.16 -10.28 -2.75
CA PHE A 127 -14.45 -10.27 -1.48
C PHE A 127 -13.00 -10.76 -1.67
N ILE A 128 -12.07 -10.12 -0.97
CA ILE A 128 -10.74 -10.66 -0.68
C ILE A 128 -10.71 -10.99 0.81
N GLN A 129 -10.42 -12.23 1.14
CA GLN A 129 -10.20 -12.61 2.53
C GLN A 129 -8.77 -12.25 2.90
N THR A 130 -8.61 -11.32 3.84
CA THR A 130 -7.30 -10.96 4.41
C THR A 130 -6.91 -11.84 5.58
N GLY A 131 -7.88 -12.49 6.23
CA GLY A 131 -7.66 -13.28 7.45
C GLY A 131 -7.70 -12.46 8.73
N VAL A 132 -7.89 -11.14 8.62
CA VAL A 132 -7.94 -10.19 9.74
C VAL A 132 -9.39 -9.77 9.98
N SER A 133 -9.96 -10.19 11.12
CA SER A 133 -11.38 -10.01 11.50
C SER A 133 -11.84 -8.55 11.37
N ALA A 134 -11.03 -7.61 11.87
CA ALA A 134 -11.33 -6.19 11.81
C ALA A 134 -11.39 -5.65 10.36
N ILE A 135 -10.55 -6.17 9.46
CA ILE A 135 -10.54 -5.79 8.05
C ILE A 135 -11.68 -6.50 7.34
N ASP A 136 -11.72 -7.83 7.39
CA ASP A 136 -12.67 -8.65 6.65
C ASP A 136 -14.12 -8.37 7.05
N GLY A 137 -14.39 -8.17 8.35
CA GLY A 137 -15.73 -8.00 8.91
C GLY A 137 -16.26 -6.56 8.95
N LEU A 138 -15.39 -5.54 9.03
CA LEU A 138 -15.82 -4.14 9.17
C LEU A 138 -15.26 -3.20 8.10
N LEU A 139 -14.11 -3.52 7.52
CA LEU A 139 -13.39 -2.66 6.58
C LEU A 139 -13.09 -3.42 5.28
N THR A 140 -14.05 -4.24 4.84
CA THR A 140 -13.84 -5.28 3.83
C THR A 140 -13.14 -4.75 2.58
N LEU A 141 -12.11 -5.48 2.16
CA LEU A 141 -11.39 -5.21 0.93
C LEU A 141 -12.08 -5.87 -0.28
N VAL A 142 -12.19 -5.11 -1.36
CA VAL A 142 -12.79 -5.55 -2.62
C VAL A 142 -11.72 -5.68 -3.70
N ARG A 143 -11.84 -6.67 -4.60
CA ARG A 143 -10.89 -6.82 -5.72
C ARG A 143 -10.91 -5.59 -6.63
N GLY A 144 -9.75 -4.98 -6.81
CA GLY A 144 -9.60 -3.75 -7.59
C GLY A 144 -9.65 -2.46 -6.77
N GLN A 145 -9.82 -2.55 -5.44
CA GLN A 145 -9.87 -1.40 -4.54
C GLN A 145 -8.46 -0.90 -4.19
N LYS A 146 -8.35 0.38 -3.88
CA LYS A 146 -7.19 0.99 -3.21
C LYS A 146 -7.58 1.38 -1.78
N LEU A 147 -7.09 0.63 -0.80
CA LEU A 147 -7.42 0.80 0.62
C LEU A 147 -6.12 0.95 1.44
N PRO A 148 -5.72 2.15 1.84
CA PRO A 148 -4.47 2.37 2.55
C PRO A 148 -4.54 2.04 4.05
N ILE A 149 -3.37 1.79 4.64
CA ILE A 149 -3.18 1.64 6.09
C ILE A 149 -2.44 2.88 6.61
N PHE A 150 -3.09 3.63 7.49
CA PHE A 150 -2.53 4.80 8.16
C PHE A 150 -1.99 4.37 9.51
N SER A 151 -0.67 4.31 9.59
CA SER A 151 0.10 3.94 10.77
C SER A 151 0.77 5.17 11.39
N GLY A 152 1.60 4.94 12.41
CA GLY A 152 2.47 5.91 13.03
C GLY A 152 3.80 5.26 13.40
N SER A 153 4.82 6.07 13.66
CA SER A 153 6.14 5.55 14.03
C SER A 153 6.05 4.68 15.30
N GLY A 154 6.69 3.50 15.25
CA GLY A 154 6.67 2.48 16.30
C GLY A 154 5.41 1.63 16.40
N LEU A 155 4.42 1.79 15.50
CA LEU A 155 3.27 0.89 15.42
C LEU A 155 3.56 -0.31 14.51
N PRO A 156 2.96 -1.50 14.77
CA PRO A 156 3.30 -2.77 14.11
C PRO A 156 2.65 -2.93 12.72
N HIS A 157 2.74 -1.90 11.86
CA HIS A 157 2.18 -1.95 10.51
C HIS A 157 2.89 -2.95 9.60
N GLY A 158 4.21 -3.12 9.76
CA GLY A 158 4.94 -4.14 9.00
C GLY A 158 4.47 -5.57 9.30
N GLN A 159 4.19 -5.88 10.57
CA GLN A 159 3.66 -7.19 10.96
C GLN A 159 2.25 -7.43 10.38
N LEU A 160 1.41 -6.40 10.36
CA LEU A 160 0.09 -6.47 9.70
C LEU A 160 0.24 -6.66 8.17
N ALA A 161 1.16 -5.96 7.53
CA ALA A 161 1.40 -6.09 6.10
C ALA A 161 1.87 -7.51 5.73
N ALA A 162 2.78 -8.08 6.52
CA ALA A 162 3.24 -9.45 6.38
C ALA A 162 2.08 -10.45 6.58
N GLN A 163 1.28 -10.28 7.64
CA GLN A 163 0.08 -11.10 7.87
C GLN A 163 -0.87 -11.09 6.66
N ILE A 164 -1.17 -9.92 6.12
CA ILE A 164 -2.03 -9.78 4.93
C ILE A 164 -1.38 -10.47 3.72
N ALA A 165 -0.09 -10.27 3.46
CA ALA A 165 0.60 -10.91 2.34
C ALA A 165 0.57 -12.44 2.42
N ARG A 166 0.72 -12.99 3.62
CA ARG A 166 0.66 -14.43 3.87
C ARG A 166 -0.74 -15.00 3.70
N GLN A 167 -1.76 -14.32 4.22
CA GLN A 167 -3.10 -14.87 4.40
C GLN A 167 -4.07 -14.51 3.27
N ALA A 168 -3.77 -13.45 2.50
CA ALA A 168 -4.65 -12.95 1.45
C ALA A 168 -4.96 -14.03 0.41
N LYS A 169 -6.26 -14.23 0.17
CA LYS A 169 -6.78 -15.16 -0.82
C LYS A 169 -8.16 -14.76 -1.31
N THR A 170 -8.50 -15.27 -2.49
CA THR A 170 -9.85 -15.23 -3.03
C THR A 170 -10.68 -16.41 -2.52
N LEU A 171 -11.97 -16.17 -2.23
CA LEU A 171 -12.89 -17.27 -1.91
C LEU A 171 -13.36 -17.94 -3.21
N GLY A 172 -13.42 -19.28 -3.22
CA GLY A 172 -13.97 -20.06 -4.34
C GLY A 172 -12.92 -20.82 -5.15
N LYS A 173 -13.06 -20.80 -6.50
CA LYS A 173 -12.22 -21.56 -7.44
C LYS A 173 -10.75 -21.18 -7.28
N ALA A 174 -9.86 -22.11 -7.62
CA ALA A 174 -8.40 -21.93 -7.66
C ALA A 174 -7.99 -20.88 -8.71
N GLU A 175 -8.21 -19.61 -8.39
CA GLU A 175 -7.73 -18.47 -9.14
C GLU A 175 -6.30 -18.15 -8.71
N GLN A 176 -5.46 -17.78 -9.67
CA GLN A 176 -4.07 -17.45 -9.38
C GLN A 176 -4.00 -16.12 -8.64
N PHE A 177 -3.40 -16.14 -7.45
CA PHE A 177 -3.23 -14.97 -6.60
C PHE A 177 -1.75 -14.71 -6.38
N ALA A 178 -1.30 -13.50 -6.67
CA ALA A 178 0.07 -13.05 -6.50
C ALA A 178 0.13 -11.82 -5.59
N VAL A 179 1.24 -11.67 -4.89
CA VAL A 179 1.52 -10.48 -4.07
C VAL A 179 2.71 -9.73 -4.67
N VAL A 180 2.59 -8.44 -4.86
CA VAL A 180 3.73 -7.59 -5.22
C VAL A 180 3.99 -6.66 -4.04
N PHE A 181 5.13 -6.84 -3.41
CA PHE A 181 5.54 -6.10 -2.23
C PHE A 181 6.62 -5.10 -2.64
N ALA A 182 6.43 -3.81 -2.34
CA ALA A 182 7.40 -2.76 -2.61
C ALA A 182 7.73 -2.00 -1.33
N ALA A 183 9.01 -2.07 -0.95
CA ALA A 183 9.58 -1.46 0.23
C ALA A 183 10.41 -0.21 -0.14
N MET A 184 10.08 0.96 0.40
CA MET A 184 10.69 2.26 0.12
C MET A 184 11.34 2.83 1.38
N GLY A 185 12.67 2.92 1.39
CA GLY A 185 13.44 3.54 2.48
C GLY A 185 13.25 2.86 3.83
N ILE A 186 12.98 1.55 3.85
CA ILE A 186 12.81 0.80 5.11
C ILE A 186 14.16 0.45 5.72
N THR A 187 14.17 0.13 7.01
CA THR A 187 15.40 -0.34 7.67
C THR A 187 15.80 -1.74 7.22
N PHE A 188 17.07 -2.09 7.38
CA PHE A 188 17.55 -3.45 7.09
C PHE A 188 16.85 -4.53 7.93
N GLU A 189 16.54 -4.22 9.20
CA GLU A 189 15.80 -5.13 10.09
C GLU A 189 14.38 -5.39 9.58
N GLU A 190 13.66 -4.35 9.16
CA GLU A 190 12.32 -4.49 8.56
C GLU A 190 12.36 -5.27 7.25
N ALA A 191 13.35 -5.00 6.39
CA ALA A 191 13.50 -5.72 5.12
C ALA A 191 13.70 -7.22 5.35
N ASN A 192 14.63 -7.59 6.24
CA ASN A 192 14.87 -9.00 6.58
C ASN A 192 13.64 -9.64 7.22
N PHE A 193 12.92 -8.93 8.09
CA PHE A 193 11.68 -9.43 8.67
C PHE A 193 10.68 -9.86 7.59
N PHE A 194 10.45 -9.03 6.55
CA PHE A 194 9.54 -9.39 5.46
C PHE A 194 10.04 -10.58 4.64
N ILE A 195 11.33 -10.59 4.29
CA ILE A 195 11.93 -11.67 3.49
C ILE A 195 11.83 -13.00 4.24
N ASP A 196 12.27 -13.03 5.50
CA ASP A 196 12.31 -14.24 6.31
C ASP A 196 10.90 -14.76 6.60
N ASP A 197 9.95 -13.87 6.86
CA ASP A 197 8.57 -14.25 7.12
C ASP A 197 7.87 -14.86 5.87
N LEU A 198 8.07 -14.25 4.70
CA LEU A 198 7.52 -14.77 3.44
C LEU A 198 8.21 -16.06 3.01
N ARG A 199 9.52 -16.22 3.26
CA ARG A 199 10.25 -17.47 3.04
C ARG A 199 9.77 -18.58 3.97
N ARG A 200 9.68 -18.31 5.27
CA ARG A 200 9.22 -19.27 6.29
C ARG A 200 7.86 -19.86 5.98
N THR A 201 6.96 -19.06 5.41
CA THR A 201 5.58 -19.46 5.13
C THR A 201 5.35 -19.97 3.71
N GLY A 202 6.37 -19.98 2.85
CA GLY A 202 6.26 -20.34 1.44
C GLY A 202 5.50 -19.32 0.59
N ALA A 203 5.01 -18.23 1.18
CA ALA A 203 4.32 -17.16 0.45
C ALA A 203 5.24 -16.45 -0.55
N ILE A 204 6.56 -16.54 -0.37
CA ILE A 204 7.56 -16.00 -1.29
C ILE A 204 7.37 -16.50 -2.73
N GLU A 205 7.01 -17.77 -2.95
CA GLU A 205 6.88 -18.36 -4.30
C GLU A 205 5.81 -17.70 -5.17
N ARG A 206 4.80 -17.09 -4.53
CA ARG A 206 3.74 -16.34 -5.20
C ARG A 206 3.89 -14.83 -5.04
N SER A 207 5.05 -14.37 -4.59
CA SER A 207 5.32 -12.96 -4.29
C SER A 207 6.48 -12.41 -5.11
N ILE A 208 6.44 -11.12 -5.41
CA ILE A 208 7.56 -10.35 -5.95
C ILE A 208 7.94 -9.32 -4.90
N LEU A 209 9.20 -9.24 -4.51
CA LEU A 209 9.67 -8.25 -3.55
C LEU A 209 10.58 -7.25 -4.25
N TYR A 210 10.21 -5.98 -4.22
CA TYR A 210 11.08 -4.86 -4.54
C TYR A 210 11.48 -4.19 -3.23
N ILE A 211 12.78 -4.10 -2.95
CA ILE A 211 13.29 -3.59 -1.69
C ILE A 211 14.27 -2.45 -1.95
N ASN A 212 13.98 -1.31 -1.33
CA ASN A 212 14.88 -0.18 -1.22
C ASN A 212 15.05 0.15 0.27
N LEU A 213 16.30 0.14 0.73
CA LEU A 213 16.69 0.38 2.10
C LEU A 213 16.86 1.89 2.37
N ALA A 214 16.89 2.26 3.65
CA ALA A 214 17.06 3.64 4.09
C ALA A 214 18.40 4.26 3.64
N ASN A 215 19.44 3.46 3.43
CA ASN A 215 20.76 3.88 2.94
C ASN A 215 20.86 3.90 1.40
N ASP A 216 19.87 3.35 0.69
CA ASP A 216 19.85 3.33 -0.77
C ASP A 216 19.43 4.71 -1.33
N PRO A 217 19.76 5.01 -2.59
CA PRO A 217 19.50 6.32 -3.16
C PRO A 217 18.01 6.71 -3.16
N VAL A 218 17.75 7.99 -2.87
CA VAL A 218 16.41 8.55 -2.68
C VAL A 218 15.54 8.47 -3.95
N ILE A 219 16.16 8.60 -5.11
CA ILE A 219 15.50 8.52 -6.41
C ILE A 219 14.98 7.13 -6.76
N GLU A 220 15.61 6.07 -6.25
CA GLU A 220 15.08 4.71 -6.40
C GLU A 220 13.72 4.57 -5.71
N ARG A 221 13.48 5.31 -4.61
CA ARG A 221 12.19 5.35 -3.93
C ARG A 221 11.09 5.89 -4.84
N ILE A 222 11.43 6.78 -5.78
CA ILE A 222 10.47 7.31 -6.75
C ILE A 222 10.15 6.27 -7.83
N ALA A 223 11.15 5.48 -8.24
CA ALA A 223 11.00 4.47 -9.27
C ALA A 223 10.27 3.21 -8.75
N ILE A 224 10.55 2.77 -7.53
CA ILE A 224 10.11 1.46 -7.03
C ILE A 224 8.58 1.23 -7.04
N PRO A 225 7.68 2.16 -6.65
CA PRO A 225 6.24 1.89 -6.77
C PRO A 225 5.81 1.79 -8.23
N ARG A 226 6.46 2.52 -9.15
CA ARG A 226 6.19 2.45 -10.59
C ARG A 226 6.65 1.12 -11.18
N VAL A 227 7.82 0.62 -10.77
CA VAL A 227 8.34 -0.71 -11.11
C VAL A 227 7.37 -1.79 -10.63
N ALA A 228 7.01 -1.76 -9.34
CA ALA A 228 6.11 -2.73 -8.73
C ALA A 228 4.73 -2.75 -9.39
N LEU A 229 4.13 -1.59 -9.65
CA LEU A 229 2.83 -1.49 -10.31
C LEU A 229 2.88 -1.96 -11.77
N THR A 230 4.01 -1.80 -12.46
CA THR A 230 4.17 -2.30 -13.83
C THR A 230 4.26 -3.83 -13.87
N ALA A 231 4.98 -4.43 -12.92
CA ALA A 231 4.96 -5.88 -12.74
C ALA A 231 3.54 -6.38 -12.40
N ALA A 232 2.84 -5.69 -11.51
CA ALA A 232 1.46 -6.02 -11.15
C ALA A 232 0.48 -5.93 -12.33
N GLU A 233 0.63 -4.93 -13.21
CA GLU A 233 -0.18 -4.78 -14.43
C GLU A 233 0.04 -5.92 -15.42
N TYR A 234 1.30 -6.34 -15.61
CA TYR A 234 1.62 -7.50 -16.44
C TYR A 234 0.99 -8.78 -15.89
N LEU A 235 1.21 -9.09 -14.60
CA LEU A 235 0.63 -10.26 -13.96
C LEU A 235 -0.91 -10.25 -14.00
N ALA A 236 -1.54 -9.10 -13.78
CA ALA A 236 -2.98 -9.00 -13.72
C ALA A 236 -3.64 -9.01 -15.11
N PHE A 237 -3.17 -8.18 -16.03
CA PHE A 237 -3.87 -7.92 -17.29
C PHE A 237 -3.35 -8.75 -18.47
N GLU A 238 -2.13 -9.28 -18.40
CA GLU A 238 -1.59 -10.19 -19.41
C GLU A 238 -1.68 -11.65 -18.97
N LEU A 239 -1.43 -11.96 -17.69
CA LEU A 239 -1.48 -13.33 -17.14
C LEU A 239 -2.78 -13.67 -16.39
N ASP A 240 -3.77 -12.78 -16.37
CA ASP A 240 -5.09 -12.98 -15.75
C ASP A 240 -5.04 -13.32 -14.24
N MET A 241 -4.00 -12.88 -13.52
CA MET A 241 -3.85 -13.11 -12.08
C MET A 241 -4.57 -12.05 -11.23
N HIS A 242 -4.97 -12.42 -10.02
CA HIS A 242 -5.37 -11.45 -9.00
C HIS A 242 -4.14 -11.01 -8.21
N VAL A 243 -3.79 -9.74 -8.31
CA VAL A 243 -2.58 -9.19 -7.72
C VAL A 243 -2.95 -8.27 -6.55
N LEU A 244 -2.33 -8.54 -5.40
CA LEU A 244 -2.33 -7.63 -4.25
C LEU A 244 -0.99 -6.89 -4.20
N VAL A 245 -1.04 -5.57 -4.35
CA VAL A 245 0.15 -4.73 -4.27
C VAL A 245 0.21 -4.08 -2.90
N ILE A 246 1.31 -4.29 -2.18
CA ILE A 246 1.57 -3.66 -0.88
C ILE A 246 2.73 -2.69 -1.08
N LEU A 247 2.49 -1.41 -0.79
CA LEU A 247 3.50 -0.34 -0.93
C LEU A 247 3.81 0.19 0.46
N THR A 248 5.05 0.09 0.94
CA THR A 248 5.45 0.58 2.28
C THR A 248 6.86 1.16 2.23
N ASP A 249 7.21 2.34 2.74
CA ASP A 249 6.36 3.35 3.34
C ASP A 249 6.15 4.52 2.35
N MET A 250 4.89 4.88 2.10
CA MET A 250 4.54 6.03 1.25
C MET A 250 4.97 7.37 1.86
N THR A 251 5.23 7.44 3.17
CA THR A 251 5.81 8.63 3.78
C THR A 251 7.24 8.84 3.30
N ASN A 252 8.05 7.78 3.22
CA ASN A 252 9.41 7.87 2.67
C ASN A 252 9.41 8.23 1.18
N TYR A 253 8.40 7.79 0.43
CA TYR A 253 8.17 8.22 -0.95
C TYR A 253 7.89 9.73 -1.04
N CYS A 254 7.01 10.26 -0.20
CA CYS A 254 6.69 11.69 -0.18
C CYS A 254 7.88 12.54 0.30
N GLU A 255 8.70 12.03 1.22
CA GLU A 255 9.96 12.69 1.62
C GLU A 255 10.96 12.73 0.46
N ALA A 256 11.09 11.64 -0.29
CA ALA A 256 11.92 11.61 -1.50
C ALA A 256 11.48 12.65 -2.53
N LEU A 257 10.17 12.78 -2.76
CA LEU A 257 9.62 13.82 -3.64
C LEU A 257 9.95 15.23 -3.13
N ARG A 258 9.84 15.45 -1.82
CA ARG A 258 10.16 16.74 -1.19
C ARG A 258 11.63 17.11 -1.36
N GLU A 259 12.54 16.15 -1.15
CA GLU A 259 13.97 16.34 -1.31
C GLU A 259 14.34 16.72 -2.75
N ILE A 260 13.75 16.02 -3.74
CA ILE A 260 14.00 16.29 -5.16
C ILE A 260 13.48 17.68 -5.55
N SER A 261 12.28 18.04 -5.09
CA SER A 261 11.69 19.36 -5.34
C SER A 261 12.53 20.49 -4.73
N ALA A 262 13.05 20.30 -3.52
CA ALA A 262 13.95 21.23 -2.87
C ALA A 262 15.29 21.37 -3.61
N ALA A 263 15.88 20.26 -4.07
CA ALA A 263 17.11 20.27 -4.86
C ALA A 263 16.95 21.06 -6.18
N ARG A 264 15.74 21.02 -6.77
CA ARG A 264 15.38 21.79 -7.96
C ARG A 264 15.01 23.25 -7.68
N LYS A 265 14.97 23.67 -6.41
CA LYS A 265 14.52 25.02 -5.99
C LYS A 265 13.11 25.35 -6.50
N GLU A 266 12.24 24.34 -6.57
CA GLU A 266 10.83 24.53 -6.90
C GLU A 266 10.11 25.28 -5.77
N VAL A 267 9.00 25.97 -6.10
CA VAL A 267 8.20 26.66 -5.08
C VAL A 267 7.54 25.61 -4.18
N PRO A 268 7.81 25.62 -2.85
CA PRO A 268 7.24 24.62 -1.96
C PRO A 268 5.74 24.86 -1.75
N GLY A 269 4.98 23.77 -1.62
CA GLY A 269 3.59 23.76 -1.24
C GLY A 269 3.38 23.68 0.27
N ARG A 270 2.24 23.09 0.70
CA ARG A 270 1.88 22.96 2.12
C ARG A 270 2.90 22.11 2.88
N ARG A 271 3.38 22.62 4.02
CA ARG A 271 4.42 22.00 4.87
C ARG A 271 5.71 21.61 4.10
N GLY A 272 6.02 22.31 3.01
CA GLY A 272 7.25 22.09 2.24
C GLY A 272 7.20 20.97 1.19
N TYR A 273 6.08 20.24 1.07
CA TYR A 273 5.92 19.23 0.02
C TYR A 273 5.68 19.87 -1.35
N PRO A 274 5.97 19.17 -2.46
CA PRO A 274 5.78 19.71 -3.81
C PRO A 274 4.29 19.97 -4.10
N GLY A 275 4.00 21.03 -4.87
CA GLY A 275 2.62 21.38 -5.25
C GLY A 275 1.89 20.31 -6.07
N TYR A 276 2.64 19.42 -6.75
CA TYR A 276 2.11 18.33 -7.57
C TYR A 276 1.96 16.99 -6.84
N MET A 277 2.20 16.94 -5.52
CA MET A 277 2.17 15.67 -4.76
C MET A 277 0.83 14.92 -4.90
N TYR A 278 -0.29 15.63 -4.98
CA TYR A 278 -1.61 15.02 -5.22
C TYR A 278 -1.64 14.26 -6.56
N THR A 279 -1.20 14.90 -7.63
CA THR A 279 -1.19 14.32 -8.98
C THR A 279 -0.23 13.14 -9.04
N ASP A 280 0.95 13.27 -8.43
CA ASP A 280 1.95 12.21 -8.44
C ASP A 280 1.50 10.95 -7.68
N LEU A 281 0.90 11.10 -6.49
CA LEU A 281 0.27 9.98 -5.77
C LEU A 281 -0.89 9.38 -6.57
N SER A 282 -1.68 10.21 -7.26
CA SER A 282 -2.79 9.74 -8.11
C SER A 282 -2.30 8.86 -9.25
N MET A 283 -1.14 9.17 -9.85
CA MET A 283 -0.53 8.33 -10.90
C MET A 283 -0.18 6.92 -10.41
N LEU A 284 0.06 6.73 -9.11
CA LEU A 284 0.30 5.42 -8.51
C LEU A 284 -1.00 4.72 -8.13
N TYR A 285 -1.83 5.40 -7.33
CA TYR A 285 -3.02 4.79 -6.74
C TYR A 285 -4.09 4.46 -7.79
N GLU A 286 -4.25 5.28 -8.84
CA GLU A 286 -5.24 5.02 -9.88
C GLU A 286 -4.89 3.87 -10.82
N ARG A 287 -3.72 3.23 -10.68
CA ARG A 287 -3.38 1.99 -11.40
C ARG A 287 -4.12 0.76 -10.86
N ALA A 288 -4.72 0.87 -9.67
CA ALA A 288 -5.61 -0.16 -9.12
C ALA A 288 -6.90 -0.28 -9.96
N GLY A 289 -7.46 -1.48 -10.02
CA GLY A 289 -8.77 -1.72 -10.62
C GLY A 289 -8.89 -3.02 -11.40
N ARG A 290 -9.95 -3.05 -12.21
CA ARG A 290 -10.32 -4.16 -13.10
C ARG A 290 -10.63 -3.62 -14.48
N ILE A 291 -10.34 -4.42 -15.52
CA ILE A 291 -10.61 -4.07 -16.92
C ILE A 291 -11.68 -5.00 -17.47
N LYS A 292 -12.63 -4.46 -18.23
CA LYS A 292 -13.67 -5.25 -18.92
C LYS A 292 -13.03 -6.25 -19.89
N GLY A 293 -13.45 -7.51 -19.82
CA GLY A 293 -12.90 -8.58 -20.67
C GLY A 293 -11.58 -9.19 -20.19
N LYS A 294 -10.99 -8.67 -19.12
CA LYS A 294 -9.82 -9.27 -18.43
C LYS A 294 -10.26 -9.91 -17.12
N LYS A 295 -9.66 -11.05 -16.75
CA LYS A 295 -10.05 -11.76 -15.52
C LYS A 295 -9.29 -11.23 -14.30
N GLY A 296 -8.01 -10.92 -14.47
CA GLY A 296 -7.17 -10.43 -13.40
C GLY A 296 -7.55 -9.04 -12.88
N SER A 297 -6.95 -8.68 -11.76
CA SER A 297 -7.26 -7.44 -11.04
C SER A 297 -6.08 -6.97 -10.20
N ILE A 298 -5.94 -5.66 -10.03
CA ILE A 298 -4.91 -5.07 -9.17
C ILE A 298 -5.61 -4.42 -7.97
N THR A 299 -5.31 -4.92 -6.78
CA THR A 299 -5.77 -4.34 -5.51
C THR A 299 -4.57 -3.74 -4.79
N GLN A 300 -4.71 -2.56 -4.20
CA GLN A 300 -3.59 -1.87 -3.56
C GLN A 300 -3.82 -1.67 -2.06
N PHE A 301 -2.79 -1.97 -1.26
CA PHE A 301 -2.59 -1.58 0.13
C PHE A 301 -1.38 -0.66 0.25
N PRO A 302 -1.53 0.65 0.01
CA PRO A 302 -0.51 1.61 0.39
C PRO A 302 -0.44 1.74 1.92
N ILE A 303 0.75 1.71 2.48
CA ILE A 303 1.00 1.88 3.91
C ILE A 303 1.76 3.18 4.09
N LEU A 304 1.29 4.02 4.99
CA LEU A 304 1.93 5.28 5.34
C LEU A 304 2.05 5.44 6.85
N THR A 305 3.16 6.03 7.29
CA THR A 305 3.32 6.49 8.67
C THR A 305 2.96 7.97 8.79
N MET A 306 1.94 8.29 9.57
CA MET A 306 1.51 9.66 9.81
C MET A 306 2.54 10.36 10.71
N PRO A 307 3.15 11.47 10.25
CA PRO A 307 4.01 12.28 11.11
C PRO A 307 3.19 12.81 12.31
N GLU A 308 3.71 12.62 13.52
CA GLU A 308 3.06 13.03 14.78
C GLU A 308 1.65 12.43 14.99
N ASP A 309 1.32 11.33 14.31
CA ASP A 309 -0.03 10.75 14.26
C ASP A 309 -1.11 11.75 13.76
N ASP A 310 -0.71 12.80 13.01
CA ASP A 310 -1.59 13.87 12.53
C ASP A 310 -2.25 13.50 11.19
N LYS A 311 -3.55 13.18 11.23
CA LYS A 311 -4.36 12.91 10.03
C LYS A 311 -4.52 14.12 9.09
N THR A 312 -4.28 15.34 9.58
CA THR A 312 -4.30 16.57 8.78
C THR A 312 -2.96 16.88 8.13
N HIS A 313 -1.96 16.01 8.32
CA HIS A 313 -0.72 16.10 7.57
C HIS A 313 -0.98 15.90 6.06
N PRO A 314 -0.29 16.61 5.14
CA PRO A 314 -0.52 16.50 3.69
C PRO A 314 -0.53 15.06 3.14
N ILE A 315 0.32 14.18 3.66
CA ILE A 315 0.44 12.78 3.21
C ILE A 315 -0.86 11.97 3.43
N PRO A 316 -1.36 11.79 4.67
CA PRO A 316 -2.64 11.09 4.89
C PRO A 316 -3.83 11.83 4.29
N ASP A 317 -3.84 13.16 4.33
CA ASP A 317 -4.90 14.01 3.76
C ASP A 317 -5.08 13.74 2.25
N LEU A 318 -4.01 13.90 1.45
CA LEU A 318 -4.05 13.65 0.02
C LEU A 318 -4.30 12.18 -0.32
N THR A 319 -3.73 11.25 0.46
CA THR A 319 -3.98 9.82 0.24
C THR A 319 -5.45 9.46 0.46
N GLY A 320 -6.09 9.99 1.51
CA GLY A 320 -7.52 9.78 1.78
C GLY A 320 -8.45 10.46 0.77
N TYR A 321 -8.01 11.53 0.12
CA TYR A 321 -8.73 12.15 -1.00
C TYR A 321 -8.75 11.26 -2.25
N ILE A 322 -7.67 10.53 -2.51
CA ILE A 322 -7.52 9.70 -3.71
C ILE A 322 -8.12 8.30 -3.50
N THR A 323 -7.86 7.68 -2.35
CA THR A 323 -8.22 6.28 -2.07
C THR A 323 -9.68 6.10 -1.63
N GLU A 324 -10.17 4.86 -1.64
CA GLU A 324 -11.58 4.56 -1.34
C GLU A 324 -11.82 4.15 0.13
N GLY A 325 -11.13 4.81 1.05
CA GLY A 325 -11.19 4.49 2.47
C GLY A 325 -9.81 4.56 3.11
N GLN A 326 -9.70 4.10 4.36
CA GLN A 326 -8.44 4.01 5.08
C GLN A 326 -8.60 3.11 6.32
N ILE A 327 -7.53 2.45 6.72
CA ILE A 327 -7.44 1.65 7.94
C ILE A 327 -6.48 2.35 8.89
N PHE A 328 -6.95 2.85 10.03
CA PHE A 328 -6.11 3.48 11.04
C PHE A 328 -5.58 2.47 12.04
N LEU A 329 -4.29 2.56 12.36
CA LEU A 329 -3.72 1.90 13.52
C LEU A 329 -3.71 2.89 14.70
N GLY A 330 -4.36 2.51 15.80
CA GLY A 330 -4.51 3.33 17.00
C GLY A 330 -3.38 3.09 18.00
N ARG A 331 -2.65 4.13 18.40
CA ARG A 331 -1.62 4.04 19.44
C ARG A 331 -2.20 3.74 20.82
N ASP A 332 -3.39 4.24 21.10
CA ASP A 332 -4.18 3.95 22.29
C ASP A 332 -4.55 2.46 22.38
N ILE A 333 -4.94 1.86 21.25
CA ILE A 333 -5.24 0.43 21.13
C ILE A 333 -3.96 -0.41 21.31
N HIS A 334 -2.86 0.01 20.67
CA HIS A 334 -1.58 -0.67 20.80
C HIS A 334 -1.06 -0.69 22.25
N ARG A 335 -1.19 0.42 22.99
CA ARG A 335 -0.79 0.50 24.41
C ARG A 335 -1.57 -0.46 25.31
N LYS A 336 -2.76 -0.89 24.91
CA LYS A 336 -3.57 -1.92 25.61
C LYS A 336 -3.14 -3.36 25.29
N GLY A 337 -2.13 -3.55 24.43
CA GLY A 337 -1.65 -4.88 24.02
C GLY A 337 -2.53 -5.57 22.97
N ILE A 338 -3.39 -4.83 22.26
CA ILE A 338 -4.28 -5.37 21.21
C ILE A 338 -3.52 -5.43 19.88
N LEU A 339 -3.50 -6.60 19.24
CA LEU A 339 -2.75 -6.85 18.01
C LEU A 339 -3.64 -7.57 16.96
N PRO A 340 -3.74 -7.06 15.72
CA PRO A 340 -3.25 -5.76 15.24
C PRO A 340 -4.03 -4.58 15.87
N PRO A 341 -3.39 -3.42 16.13
CA PRO A 341 -4.03 -2.30 16.83
C PRO A 341 -4.92 -1.46 15.89
N ILE A 342 -5.90 -2.08 15.22
CA ILE A 342 -6.78 -1.41 14.26
C ILE A 342 -7.85 -0.61 15.00
N ASN A 343 -7.91 0.70 14.74
CA ASN A 343 -8.98 1.56 15.22
C ASN A 343 -10.10 1.62 14.18
N VAL A 344 -11.18 0.91 14.43
CA VAL A 344 -12.30 0.79 13.47
C VAL A 344 -13.14 2.06 13.34
N LEU A 345 -13.13 2.97 14.33
CA LEU A 345 -14.00 4.16 14.33
C LEU A 345 -13.66 5.21 13.26
N PRO A 346 -12.39 5.64 13.10
CA PRO A 346 -11.99 6.54 12.02
C PRO A 346 -11.72 5.79 10.70
N SER A 347 -11.71 4.46 10.72
CA SER A 347 -11.46 3.63 9.54
C SER A 347 -12.72 3.45 8.69
N LEU A 348 -12.54 3.31 7.39
CA LEU A 348 -13.64 3.13 6.46
C LEU A 348 -13.18 2.35 5.22
N SER A 349 -14.05 1.49 4.68
CA SER A 349 -13.97 0.99 3.30
C SER A 349 -15.22 1.42 2.55
N ARG A 350 -15.08 2.32 1.56
CA ARG A 350 -16.23 2.85 0.80
C ARG A 350 -16.88 1.79 -0.09
N LEU A 351 -16.11 0.79 -0.51
CA LEU A 351 -16.58 -0.27 -1.41
C LEU A 351 -17.05 -1.53 -0.69
N MET A 352 -17.01 -1.57 0.65
CA MET A 352 -17.40 -2.72 1.47
C MET A 352 -18.71 -3.36 0.99
N GLN A 353 -19.76 -2.56 0.76
CA GLN A 353 -21.09 -3.03 0.33
C GLN A 353 -21.09 -3.81 -0.99
N LYS A 354 -20.03 -3.70 -1.79
CA LYS A 354 -19.85 -4.41 -3.07
C LYS A 354 -19.04 -5.70 -2.90
N GLY A 355 -18.32 -5.86 -1.80
CA GLY A 355 -17.59 -7.08 -1.45
C GLY A 355 -18.39 -8.06 -0.61
N ILE A 356 -19.46 -7.61 0.06
CA ILE A 356 -20.21 -8.41 1.03
C ILE A 356 -21.57 -8.88 0.50
N GLY A 357 -22.20 -9.80 1.22
CA GLY A 357 -23.58 -10.26 1.00
C GLY A 357 -23.67 -11.67 0.43
N GLU A 358 -24.88 -12.06 0.05
CA GLU A 358 -25.17 -13.38 -0.50
C GLU A 358 -24.35 -13.66 -1.77
N GLY A 359 -23.81 -14.87 -1.88
CA GLY A 359 -22.95 -15.29 -2.99
C GLY A 359 -21.49 -14.81 -2.91
N LYS A 360 -21.14 -13.92 -1.97
CA LYS A 360 -19.75 -13.43 -1.77
C LYS A 360 -19.20 -13.77 -0.39
N THR A 361 -19.92 -13.39 0.66
CA THR A 361 -19.58 -13.71 2.05
C THR A 361 -20.70 -14.51 2.70
N ARG A 362 -21.68 -13.80 3.28
CA ARG A 362 -22.88 -14.31 3.95
C ARG A 362 -23.92 -13.20 4.00
N GLU A 363 -25.19 -13.57 4.05
CA GLU A 363 -26.37 -12.69 3.95
C GLU A 363 -26.49 -11.63 5.07
N ASP A 364 -25.85 -11.86 6.22
CA ASP A 364 -25.93 -11.10 7.47
C ASP A 364 -24.77 -10.13 7.67
N HIS A 365 -23.73 -10.18 6.82
CA HIS A 365 -22.49 -9.43 7.00
C HIS A 365 -22.74 -7.93 7.19
N ALA A 366 -23.55 -7.31 6.34
CA ALA A 366 -23.84 -5.87 6.41
C ALA A 366 -24.49 -5.47 7.74
N ASP A 367 -25.49 -6.23 8.17
CA ASP A 367 -26.26 -6.00 9.39
C ASP A 367 -25.36 -6.14 10.63
N VAL A 368 -24.58 -7.24 10.69
CA VAL A 368 -23.64 -7.52 11.78
C VAL A 368 -22.58 -6.44 11.87
N ALA A 369 -21.97 -6.05 10.75
CA ALA A 369 -20.95 -5.01 10.72
C ALA A 369 -21.46 -3.67 11.26
N ASN A 370 -22.64 -3.24 10.79
CA ASN A 370 -23.27 -1.99 11.22
C ASN A 370 -23.64 -2.01 12.71
N GLN A 371 -24.13 -3.15 13.23
CA GLN A 371 -24.47 -3.28 14.64
C GLN A 371 -23.22 -3.32 15.53
N LEU A 372 -22.18 -4.07 15.14
CA LEU A 372 -20.90 -4.11 15.87
C LEU A 372 -20.26 -2.72 15.95
N PHE A 373 -20.22 -1.99 14.84
CA PHE A 373 -19.68 -0.63 14.81
C PHE A 373 -20.47 0.31 15.72
N ALA A 374 -21.80 0.30 15.65
CA ALA A 374 -22.64 1.16 16.48
C ALA A 374 -22.51 0.85 17.98
N ALA A 375 -22.48 -0.44 18.33
CA ALA A 375 -22.30 -0.87 19.70
C ALA A 375 -20.91 -0.52 20.24
N TYR A 376 -19.87 -0.66 19.42
CA TYR A 376 -18.52 -0.28 19.80
C TYR A 376 -18.40 1.24 20.01
N ALA A 377 -18.92 2.04 19.09
CA ALA A 377 -18.94 3.51 19.23
C ALA A 377 -19.65 3.94 20.51
N LYS A 378 -20.81 3.35 20.82
CA LYS A 378 -21.54 3.65 22.06
C LYS A 378 -20.76 3.24 23.30
N GLY A 379 -20.12 2.07 23.28
CA GLY A 379 -19.30 1.60 24.40
C GLY A 379 -18.07 2.47 24.65
N VAL A 380 -17.43 3.00 23.60
CA VAL A 380 -16.32 3.94 23.73
C VAL A 380 -16.78 5.27 24.33
N GLU A 381 -17.89 5.83 23.85
CA GLU A 381 -18.49 7.06 24.42
C GLU A 381 -18.83 6.88 25.90
N SER A 382 -19.50 5.79 26.26
CA SER A 382 -19.86 5.49 27.66
C SER A 382 -18.62 5.25 28.52
N ARG A 383 -17.54 4.67 27.98
CA ARG A 383 -16.26 4.51 28.68
C ARG A 383 -15.61 5.86 28.97
N GLU A 384 -15.61 6.78 28.00
CA GLU A 384 -15.09 8.15 28.19
C GLU A 384 -15.88 8.92 29.25
N LEU A 385 -17.21 8.83 29.23
CA LEU A 385 -18.07 9.40 30.27
C LEU A 385 -17.75 8.84 31.67
N SER A 386 -17.49 7.54 31.76
CA SER A 386 -17.13 6.87 33.01
C SER A 386 -15.80 7.36 33.60
N VAL A 387 -14.82 7.67 32.75
CA VAL A 387 -13.52 8.20 33.19
C VAL A 387 -13.68 9.60 33.79
N VAL A 388 -14.60 10.41 33.27
CA VAL A 388 -14.81 11.80 33.72
C VAL A 388 -15.75 11.89 34.93
N LEU A 389 -16.87 11.15 34.91
CA LEU A 389 -17.95 11.26 35.90
C LEU A 389 -17.95 10.12 36.94
N GLY A 390 -17.14 9.08 36.73
CA GLY A 390 -17.11 7.86 37.53
C GLY A 390 -18.16 6.83 37.09
N GLU A 391 -17.89 5.54 37.36
CA GLU A 391 -18.75 4.41 36.96
C GLU A 391 -20.19 4.47 37.51
N ALA A 392 -20.39 5.16 38.62
CA ALA A 392 -21.70 5.34 39.24
C ALA A 392 -22.65 6.17 38.36
N ALA A 393 -22.12 7.03 37.48
CA ALA A 393 -22.91 7.85 36.57
C ALA A 393 -23.47 7.07 35.36
N LEU A 394 -22.95 5.87 35.09
CA LEU A 394 -23.40 5.06 33.96
C LEU A 394 -24.73 4.35 34.24
N THR A 395 -25.62 4.38 33.25
CA THR A 395 -26.83 3.57 33.27
C THR A 395 -26.48 2.07 33.20
N PRO A 396 -27.38 1.16 33.63
CA PRO A 396 -27.14 -0.27 33.51
C PRO A 396 -26.84 -0.73 32.08
N ILE A 397 -27.46 -0.10 31.08
CA ILE A 397 -27.22 -0.44 29.67
C ILE A 397 -25.86 0.08 29.19
N ASP A 398 -25.45 1.28 29.61
CA ASP A 398 -24.13 1.83 29.26
C ASP A 398 -23.01 0.95 29.79
N ARG A 399 -23.17 0.38 31.00
CA ARG A 399 -22.20 -0.58 31.55
C ARG A 399 -22.07 -1.83 30.69
N ILE A 400 -23.17 -2.30 30.10
CA ILE A 400 -23.15 -3.44 29.17
C ILE A 400 -22.42 -3.05 27.88
N TYR A 401 -22.63 -1.85 27.35
CA TYR A 401 -21.90 -1.35 26.17
C TYR A 401 -20.40 -1.17 26.41
N VAL A 402 -20.00 -0.70 27.60
CA VAL A 402 -18.57 -0.64 27.99
C VAL A 402 -17.97 -2.04 28.01
N LYS A 403 -18.65 -3.01 28.64
CA LYS A 403 -18.21 -4.41 28.63
C LYS A 403 -18.15 -5.00 27.23
N PHE A 404 -19.11 -4.68 26.36
CA PHE A 404 -19.08 -5.07 24.96
C PHE A 404 -17.84 -4.52 24.26
N ALA A 405 -17.52 -3.22 24.43
CA ALA A 405 -16.37 -2.60 23.78
C ALA A 405 -15.03 -3.23 24.21
N GLU A 406 -14.88 -3.57 25.49
CA GLU A 406 -13.70 -4.30 25.98
C GLU A 406 -13.59 -5.70 25.38
N GLN A 407 -14.68 -6.47 25.35
CA GLN A 407 -14.69 -7.81 24.76
C GLN A 407 -14.48 -7.77 23.24
N PHE A 408 -15.00 -6.74 22.58
CA PHE A 408 -14.79 -6.50 21.16
C PHE A 408 -13.31 -6.22 20.86
N GLU A 409 -12.68 -5.31 21.61
CA GLU A 409 -11.24 -5.04 21.55
C GLU A 409 -10.41 -6.32 21.78
N GLN A 410 -10.72 -7.09 22.82
CA GLN A 410 -9.92 -8.25 23.25
C GLN A 410 -10.14 -9.55 22.47
N LYS A 411 -11.29 -9.74 21.82
CA LYS A 411 -11.60 -10.99 21.12
C LYS A 411 -11.75 -10.79 19.61
N PHE A 412 -12.39 -9.69 19.19
CA PHE A 412 -12.65 -9.43 17.79
C PHE A 412 -11.44 -8.81 17.10
N ILE A 413 -10.93 -7.69 17.64
CA ILE A 413 -9.77 -6.99 17.06
C ILE A 413 -8.48 -7.74 17.37
N ASN A 414 -8.28 -8.13 18.64
CA ASN A 414 -7.09 -8.86 19.07
C ASN A 414 -7.13 -10.31 18.57
N GLN A 415 -6.40 -10.59 17.49
CA GLN A 415 -6.22 -11.94 16.94
C GLN A 415 -4.75 -12.35 16.82
N GLY A 416 -3.82 -11.41 17.07
CA GLY A 416 -2.40 -11.59 16.80
C GLY A 416 -2.08 -11.60 15.30
N PHE A 417 -0.80 -11.78 14.99
CA PHE A 417 -0.28 -11.67 13.62
C PHE A 417 -0.23 -13.01 12.87
N GLU A 418 -0.33 -14.15 13.55
CA GLU A 418 -0.23 -15.48 12.92
C GLU A 418 -1.60 -16.15 12.68
N GLU A 419 -2.64 -15.77 13.43
CA GLU A 419 -3.99 -16.34 13.29
C GLU A 419 -4.61 -15.91 11.95
N ASN A 420 -5.21 -16.87 11.23
CA ASN A 420 -5.94 -16.64 9.98
C ASN A 420 -7.40 -17.04 10.18
N ARG A 421 -8.29 -16.05 10.32
CA ARG A 421 -9.72 -16.30 10.50
C ARG A 421 -10.44 -16.24 9.17
N SER A 422 -11.30 -17.22 8.90
CA SER A 422 -12.22 -17.14 7.78
C SER A 422 -13.28 -16.06 8.02
N ILE A 423 -13.91 -15.60 6.94
CA ILE A 423 -15.02 -14.65 7.06
C ILE A 423 -16.18 -15.23 7.87
N HIS A 424 -16.45 -16.52 7.77
CA HIS A 424 -17.52 -17.16 8.55
C HIS A 424 -17.21 -17.16 10.05
N GLU A 425 -15.98 -17.52 10.44
CA GLU A 425 -15.55 -17.46 11.84
C GLU A 425 -15.60 -16.03 12.38
N THR A 426 -15.22 -15.04 11.56
CA THR A 426 -15.30 -13.62 11.90
C THR A 426 -16.75 -13.20 12.18
N LEU A 427 -17.70 -13.57 11.32
CA LEU A 427 -19.11 -13.23 11.51
C LEU A 427 -19.73 -13.96 12.71
N ASP A 428 -19.37 -15.24 12.91
CA ASP A 428 -19.83 -16.02 14.07
C ASP A 428 -19.29 -15.45 15.39
N LEU A 429 -18.04 -14.96 15.39
CA LEU A 429 -17.47 -14.23 16.52
C LEU A 429 -18.22 -12.92 16.76
N GLY A 430 -18.58 -12.21 15.70
CA GLY A 430 -19.46 -11.03 15.75
C GLY A 430 -20.78 -11.34 16.47
N TRP A 431 -21.49 -12.39 16.05
CA TRP A 431 -22.72 -12.83 16.70
C TRP A 431 -22.54 -13.22 18.16
N LYS A 432 -21.46 -13.95 18.49
CA LYS A 432 -21.13 -14.29 19.89
C LYS A 432 -20.97 -13.05 20.75
N LEU A 433 -20.34 -11.99 20.24
CA LEU A 433 -20.18 -10.73 20.97
C LEU A 433 -21.51 -9.96 21.10
N LEU A 434 -22.35 -10.00 20.07
CA LEU A 434 -23.67 -9.38 20.12
C LEU A 434 -24.59 -10.00 21.18
N THR A 435 -24.35 -11.24 21.63
CA THR A 435 -25.08 -11.84 22.77
C THR A 435 -24.89 -11.11 24.10
N ILE A 436 -23.86 -10.26 24.21
CA ILE A 436 -23.63 -9.43 25.40
C ILE A 436 -24.71 -8.36 25.51
N LEU A 437 -25.24 -7.90 24.37
CA LEU A 437 -26.27 -6.88 24.31
C LEU A 437 -27.65 -7.54 24.39
N PRO A 438 -28.63 -6.91 25.07
CA PRO A 438 -30.00 -7.38 25.04
C PRO A 438 -30.58 -7.23 23.62
N ARG A 439 -31.52 -8.12 23.25
CA ARG A 439 -32.16 -8.11 21.92
C ARG A 439 -32.78 -6.76 21.56
N THR A 440 -33.29 -6.02 22.54
CA THR A 440 -33.86 -4.67 22.37
C THR A 440 -32.86 -3.64 21.83
N GLU A 441 -31.56 -3.89 21.98
CA GLU A 441 -30.48 -3.02 21.52
C GLU A 441 -29.91 -3.40 20.14
N LEU A 442 -30.32 -4.54 19.58
CA LEU A 442 -29.91 -5.01 18.25
C LEU A 442 -30.73 -4.34 17.13
N LYS A 443 -30.79 -3.00 17.15
CA LYS A 443 -31.69 -2.17 16.31
C LYS A 443 -31.29 -2.13 14.83
N ARG A 444 -30.07 -2.52 14.48
CA ARG A 444 -29.52 -2.44 13.11
C ARG A 444 -29.48 -3.80 12.39
N ILE A 445 -30.03 -4.84 13.01
CA ILE A 445 -30.09 -6.18 12.44
C ILE A 445 -31.55 -6.54 12.18
N ARG A 446 -31.83 -7.13 11.01
CA ARG A 446 -33.17 -7.68 10.72
C ARG A 446 -33.51 -8.83 11.68
N ASN A 447 -34.76 -8.85 12.15
CA ASN A 447 -35.27 -9.87 13.07
C ASN A 447 -35.05 -11.30 12.54
N GLU A 448 -35.22 -11.50 11.23
CA GLU A 448 -35.01 -12.77 10.55
C GLU A 448 -33.63 -13.37 10.83
N TYR A 449 -32.59 -12.51 10.85
CA TYR A 449 -31.22 -12.94 11.11
C TYR A 449 -30.94 -13.09 12.60
N ILE A 450 -31.55 -12.26 13.45
CA ILE A 450 -31.49 -12.45 14.90
C ILE A 450 -32.03 -13.84 15.26
N ASP A 451 -33.21 -14.20 14.75
CA ASP A 451 -33.82 -15.50 15.03
C ASP A 451 -32.99 -16.66 14.45
N LYS A 452 -32.40 -16.49 13.25
CA LYS A 452 -31.58 -17.51 12.59
C LYS A 452 -30.24 -17.78 13.30
N TYR A 453 -29.55 -16.73 13.76
CA TYR A 453 -28.17 -16.84 14.26
C TYR A 453 -28.04 -16.76 15.80
N LEU A 454 -29.02 -16.18 16.51
CA LEU A 454 -29.06 -16.12 17.98
C LEU A 454 -30.14 -17.00 18.61
N GLY A 455 -31.16 -17.41 17.84
CA GLY A 455 -32.32 -18.16 18.31
C GLY A 455 -33.44 -17.25 18.84
N ALA A 456 -34.68 -17.77 18.82
CA ALA A 456 -35.88 -17.00 19.12
C ALA A 456 -36.07 -16.61 20.61
N GLU A 457 -35.37 -17.24 21.55
CA GLU A 457 -35.63 -17.15 23.00
C GLU A 457 -34.66 -16.24 23.80
N LYS A 458 -33.82 -15.44 23.15
CA LYS A 458 -32.96 -14.44 23.82
C LYS A 458 -33.46 -13.02 23.67
#